data_AF-A0A4U0XL75-F1
#
_entry.id   AF-A0A4U0XL75-F1
#
_cell.length_a   1.000
_cell.length_b   1.000
_cell.length_c   1.000
_cell.angle_alpha   90.00
_cell.angle_beta   90.00
_cell.angle_gamma   90.00
#
_symmetry.space_group_name_H-M   'P 1'
#
loop_
_entity.id
_entity.type
_entity.pdbx_description
1 polymer ?
#
loop_
_entity_poly.entity_id
_entity_poly.type
_entity_poly.pdbx_seq_one_letter_code
_entity_poly.pdbx_strand_id
1 'polypeptide(L)'
;MSEQLTVAQFLDRNKDTISNHEPIPYLFEMTAMGAGPPHILVLTCIGPRSTPENFLNLDPSDCGAVHYEDAQIRAGLRERLPDHLEIDDMVFGAVATSIEQSVKDDLSIPKSLPYIRKELANFSAGFVFDIKTGLLSPVEI
;
A
#
# COMPACT_ATOMS: atom_id res chain seq x y z
N MET A 1 19.87 -16.56 1.70
CA MET A 1 20.15 -15.26 2.34
C MET A 1 20.36 -14.25 1.23
N SER A 2 19.46 -13.28 1.07
CA SER A 2 19.64 -12.20 0.11
C SER A 2 20.78 -11.30 0.58
N GLU A 3 21.62 -10.87 -0.36
CA GLU A 3 22.72 -9.95 -0.07
C GLU A 3 22.16 -8.60 0.39
N GLN A 4 22.65 -8.08 1.51
CA GLN A 4 22.14 -6.84 2.09
C GLN A 4 22.64 -5.64 1.26
N LEU A 5 21.71 -4.87 0.71
CA LEU A 5 22.05 -3.70 -0.11
C LEU A 5 22.70 -2.60 0.75
N THR A 6 23.79 -2.05 0.24
CA THR A 6 24.52 -0.92 0.83
C THR A 6 24.01 0.41 0.28
N VAL A 7 24.25 1.49 1.03
CA VAL A 7 23.95 2.86 0.57
C VAL A 7 24.68 3.18 -0.74
N ALA A 8 25.93 2.71 -0.90
CA ALA A 8 26.70 2.93 -2.13
C ALA A 8 25.99 2.32 -3.36
N GLN A 9 25.46 1.09 -3.23
CA GLN A 9 24.71 0.45 -4.30
C GLN A 9 23.42 1.20 -4.67
N PHE A 10 22.74 1.83 -3.70
CA PHE A 10 21.60 2.70 -4.00
C PHE A 10 22.03 3.96 -4.76
N LEU A 11 23.15 4.58 -4.39
CA LEU A 11 23.69 5.75 -5.09
C LEU A 11 24.09 5.42 -6.52
N ASP A 12 24.70 4.26 -6.75
CA ASP A 12 25.09 3.84 -8.10
C ASP A 12 23.87 3.58 -8.99
N ARG A 13 22.84 2.89 -8.47
CA ARG A 13 21.56 2.73 -9.19
C ARG A 13 20.88 4.06 -9.50
N ASN A 14 20.98 5.04 -8.61
CA ASN A 14 20.43 6.37 -8.83
C ASN A 14 21.16 7.09 -9.99
N LYS A 15 22.49 6.99 -10.06
CA LYS A 15 23.29 7.51 -11.18
C LYS A 15 22.91 6.87 -12.51
N ASP A 16 22.62 5.57 -12.53
CA ASP A 16 22.18 4.90 -13.75
C ASP A 16 20.75 5.30 -14.14
N THR A 17 19.88 5.53 -13.15
CA THR A 17 18.49 5.94 -13.41
C THR A 17 18.40 7.35 -13.96
N ILE A 18 19.23 8.28 -13.43
CA ILE A 18 19.13 9.70 -13.80
C ILE A 18 19.51 9.97 -15.26
N SER A 19 20.30 9.10 -15.89
CA SER A 19 20.70 9.28 -17.29
C SER A 19 19.51 9.22 -18.26
N ASN A 20 18.42 8.55 -17.87
CA ASN A 20 17.21 8.39 -18.68
C ASN A 20 15.94 8.84 -17.94
N HIS A 21 16.09 9.55 -16.81
CA HIS A 21 14.93 9.99 -16.03
C HIS A 21 14.26 11.20 -16.69
N GLU A 22 13.01 11.03 -17.08
CA GLU A 22 12.14 12.14 -17.46
C GLU A 22 11.28 12.56 -16.26
N PRO A 23 11.37 13.83 -15.80
CA PRO A 23 10.51 14.33 -14.75
C PRO A 23 9.04 14.27 -15.14
N ILE A 24 8.18 13.97 -14.17
CA ILE A 24 6.73 14.10 -14.37
C ILE A 24 6.42 15.60 -14.56
N PRO A 25 5.69 16.00 -15.62
CA PRO A 25 5.36 17.40 -15.86
C PRO A 25 4.62 18.04 -14.69
N TYR A 26 4.84 19.33 -14.48
CA TYR A 26 4.04 20.11 -13.52
C TYR A 26 2.59 20.22 -14.00
N LEU A 27 1.65 20.47 -13.08
CA LEU A 27 0.22 20.60 -13.41
C LEU A 27 -0.06 21.66 -14.49
N PHE A 28 0.69 22.77 -14.49
CA PHE A 28 0.54 23.81 -15.50
C PHE A 28 1.09 23.38 -16.87
N GLU A 29 2.14 22.56 -16.90
CA GLU A 29 2.72 22.00 -18.13
C GLU A 29 1.80 20.95 -18.73
N MET A 30 1.19 20.09 -17.90
CA MET A 30 0.17 19.13 -18.36
C MET A 30 -0.96 19.84 -19.11
N THR A 31 -1.43 20.96 -18.57
CA THR A 31 -2.49 21.78 -19.19
C THR A 31 -2.04 22.32 -20.56
N ALA A 32 -0.80 22.80 -20.67
CA ALA A 32 -0.22 23.27 -21.94
C ALA A 32 -0.02 22.15 -22.96
N MET A 33 0.18 20.91 -22.51
CA MET A 33 0.26 19.69 -23.33
C MET A 33 -1.12 19.15 -23.75
N GLY A 34 -2.21 19.81 -23.38
CA GLY A 34 -3.57 19.35 -23.66
C GLY A 34 -4.04 18.20 -22.76
N ALA A 35 -3.26 17.84 -21.74
CA ALA A 35 -3.66 16.90 -20.70
C ALA A 35 -4.36 17.67 -19.57
N GLY A 36 -5.60 17.26 -19.23
CA GLY A 36 -6.30 17.81 -18.08
C GLY A 36 -5.61 17.47 -16.76
N PRO A 37 -5.93 18.18 -15.67
CA PRO A 37 -5.38 17.85 -14.36
C PRO A 37 -5.80 16.43 -13.93
N PRO A 38 -4.95 15.71 -13.17
CA PRO A 38 -5.34 14.45 -12.57
C PRO A 38 -6.55 14.67 -11.66
N HIS A 39 -7.56 13.81 -11.81
CA HIS A 39 -8.83 13.88 -11.08
C HIS A 39 -9.16 12.56 -10.35
N ILE A 40 -8.19 11.63 -10.33
CA ILE A 40 -8.31 10.30 -9.71
C ILE A 40 -7.21 10.18 -8.66
N LEU A 41 -7.58 9.71 -7.47
CA LEU A 41 -6.65 9.29 -6.42
C LEU A 41 -6.67 7.77 -6.32
N VAL A 42 -5.49 7.15 -6.34
CA VAL A 42 -5.33 5.71 -6.11
C VAL A 42 -4.80 5.52 -4.69
N LEU A 43 -5.55 4.76 -3.88
CA LEU A 43 -5.12 4.31 -2.56
C LEU A 43 -4.78 2.82 -2.64
N THR A 44 -3.61 2.44 -2.17
CA THR A 44 -3.13 1.06 -2.24
C THR A 44 -2.22 0.74 -1.05
N CYS A 45 -2.02 -0.55 -0.79
CA CYS A 45 -1.15 -1.02 0.28
C CYS A 45 0.31 -0.62 0.02
N ILE A 46 1.06 -0.32 1.09
CA ILE A 46 2.51 -0.03 1.06
C ILE A 46 3.37 -1.29 0.86
N GLY A 47 2.76 -2.43 0.47
CA GLY A 47 3.41 -3.73 0.33
C GLY A 47 4.83 -3.60 -0.26
N PRO A 48 5.89 -3.83 0.54
CA PRO A 48 7.24 -3.66 0.05
C PRO A 48 7.50 -4.75 -0.98
N ARG A 49 7.79 -4.34 -2.22
CA ARG A 49 8.27 -5.19 -3.31
C ARG A 49 9.62 -5.90 -3.02
N SER A 50 10.04 -5.93 -1.75
CA SER A 50 11.04 -6.86 -1.22
C SER A 50 10.33 -8.16 -0.92
N THR A 51 9.97 -8.92 -1.97
CA THR A 51 9.07 -10.08 -1.94
C THR A 51 9.22 -10.91 -0.64
N PRO A 52 8.45 -10.63 0.42
CA PRO A 52 8.52 -11.35 1.69
C PRO A 52 8.22 -12.84 1.49
N GLU A 53 7.44 -13.14 0.45
CA GLU A 53 7.09 -14.46 -0.06
C GLU A 53 8.33 -15.34 -0.25
N ASN A 54 9.44 -14.78 -0.73
CA ASN A 54 10.65 -15.53 -1.05
C ASN A 54 11.43 -16.01 0.19
N PHE A 55 11.27 -15.39 1.36
CA PHE A 55 11.99 -15.77 2.58
C PHE A 55 11.08 -16.15 3.76
N LEU A 56 9.79 -15.81 3.69
CA LEU A 56 8.74 -16.22 4.64
C LEU A 56 7.85 -17.34 4.09
N ASN A 57 8.03 -17.76 2.84
CA ASN A 57 7.21 -18.79 2.17
C ASN A 57 5.70 -18.43 2.15
N LEU A 58 5.40 -17.15 1.91
CA LEU A 58 4.04 -16.61 1.82
C LEU A 58 3.53 -16.64 0.38
N ASP A 59 2.21 -16.66 0.17
CA ASP A 59 1.65 -16.70 -1.17
C ASP A 59 1.86 -15.33 -1.86
N PRO A 60 2.34 -15.29 -3.11
CA PRO A 60 2.38 -14.05 -3.90
C PRO A 60 0.99 -13.54 -4.32
N SER A 61 -0.05 -13.68 -3.52
CA SER A 61 -1.29 -12.92 -3.59
C SER A 61 -1.70 -12.45 -2.19
N ASP A 62 -0.86 -12.74 -1.18
CA ASP A 62 -1.08 -12.41 0.21
C ASP A 62 -0.67 -10.97 0.49
N CYS A 63 -1.68 -10.20 0.86
CA CYS A 63 -1.43 -9.01 1.67
C CYS A 63 -0.82 -9.46 3.00
N GLY A 64 0.39 -8.99 3.35
CA GLY A 64 1.03 -9.34 4.62
C GLY A 64 0.17 -9.08 5.87
N ALA A 65 -0.81 -8.17 5.77
CA ALA A 65 -1.78 -7.89 6.82
C ALA A 65 -2.79 -9.01 7.10
N VAL A 66 -2.88 -10.04 6.25
CA VAL A 66 -3.71 -11.24 6.51
C VAL A 66 -3.01 -12.29 7.38
N HIS A 67 -1.71 -12.13 7.63
CA HIS A 67 -0.89 -13.14 8.32
C HIS A 67 -0.56 -12.80 9.76
N TYR A 68 -1.00 -11.64 10.23
CA TYR A 68 -0.81 -11.24 11.60
C TYR A 68 -2.10 -10.74 12.20
N GLU A 69 -2.19 -10.91 13.51
CA GLU A 69 -3.11 -10.19 14.37
C GLU A 69 -2.34 -9.06 15.06
N ASP A 70 -3.02 -7.96 15.35
CA ASP A 70 -2.43 -6.86 16.12
C ASP A 70 -1.80 -7.34 17.44
N ALA A 71 -2.39 -8.36 18.09
CA ALA A 71 -1.84 -8.95 19.30
C ALA A 71 -0.46 -9.60 19.10
N GLN A 72 -0.22 -10.22 17.95
CA GLN A 72 1.07 -10.82 17.62
C GLN A 72 2.13 -9.76 17.38
N ILE A 73 1.79 -8.66 16.70
CA ILE A 73 2.70 -7.53 16.54
C ILE A 73 3.03 -6.90 17.89
N ARG A 74 2.02 -6.65 18.74
CA ARG A 74 2.25 -6.13 20.10
C ARG A 74 3.19 -7.02 20.90
N ALA A 75 3.00 -8.34 20.87
CA ALA A 75 3.87 -9.28 21.56
C ALA A 75 5.33 -9.18 21.09
N GLY A 76 5.56 -9.16 19.77
CA GLY A 76 6.91 -9.03 19.20
C GLY A 76 7.57 -7.68 19.50
N LEU A 77 6.78 -6.59 19.56
CA LEU A 77 7.29 -5.28 19.98
C LEU A 77 7.63 -5.26 21.46
N ARG A 78 6.82 -5.86 22.34
CA ARG A 78 7.07 -5.93 23.78
C ARG A 78 8.35 -6.70 24.12
N GLU A 79 8.67 -7.74 23.38
CA GLU A 79 9.92 -8.47 23.56
C GLU A 79 11.15 -7.59 23.28
N ARG A 80 11.06 -6.71 22.30
CA ARG A 80 12.18 -5.86 21.84
C ARG A 80 12.25 -4.53 22.58
N LEU A 81 11.10 -4.02 23.02
CA LEU A 81 10.87 -2.68 23.57
C LEU A 81 9.94 -2.77 24.80
N PRO A 82 10.35 -3.43 25.89
CA PRO A 82 9.47 -3.71 27.03
C PRO A 82 8.94 -2.45 27.72
N ASP A 83 9.73 -1.38 27.76
CA ASP A 83 9.42 -0.14 28.51
C ASP A 83 8.44 0.80 27.77
N HIS A 84 8.03 0.47 26.55
CA HIS A 84 7.20 1.32 25.69
C HIS A 84 5.71 1.03 25.89
N LEU A 85 5.09 1.69 26.86
CA LEU A 85 3.69 1.45 27.24
C LEU A 85 2.68 1.70 26.10
N GLU A 86 3.01 2.58 25.15
CA GLU A 86 2.17 2.93 24.02
C GLU A 86 1.84 1.75 23.09
N ILE A 87 2.62 0.67 23.12
CA ILE A 87 2.43 -0.51 22.27
C ILE A 87 1.02 -1.10 22.43
N ASP A 88 0.43 -1.03 23.62
CA ASP A 88 -0.87 -1.65 23.90
C ASP A 88 -2.02 -0.95 23.16
N ASP A 89 -1.88 0.35 22.91
CA ASP A 89 -2.89 1.18 22.25
C ASP A 89 -2.69 1.26 20.71
N MET A 90 -1.62 0.67 20.18
CA MET A 90 -1.34 0.68 18.75
C MET A 90 -2.31 -0.22 17.97
N VAL A 91 -2.76 0.30 16.82
CA VAL A 91 -3.56 -0.40 15.83
C VAL A 91 -2.71 -0.62 14.58
N PHE A 92 -2.61 -1.86 14.10
CA PHE A 92 -1.72 -2.24 13.01
C PHE A 92 -2.46 -2.61 11.72
N GLY A 93 -3.79 -2.49 11.71
CA GLY A 93 -4.61 -2.68 10.52
C GLY A 93 -4.58 -4.12 10.00
N ALA A 94 -4.52 -5.11 10.90
CA ALA A 94 -4.66 -6.52 10.53
C ALA A 94 -5.96 -6.77 9.75
N VAL A 95 -5.85 -7.50 8.64
CA VAL A 95 -7.01 -7.91 7.83
C VAL A 95 -7.61 -9.15 8.46
N ALA A 96 -8.70 -8.96 9.19
CA ALA A 96 -9.28 -10.00 10.04
C ALA A 96 -10.01 -11.13 9.29
N THR A 97 -10.42 -10.91 8.04
CA THR A 97 -11.30 -11.85 7.31
C THR A 97 -10.81 -12.18 5.91
N SER A 98 -10.84 -11.22 4.98
CA SER A 98 -10.34 -11.39 3.62
C SER A 98 -9.93 -10.05 3.02
N ILE A 99 -9.08 -10.10 1.99
CA ILE A 99 -8.67 -8.91 1.23
C ILE A 99 -9.89 -8.24 0.59
N GLU A 100 -10.83 -9.03 0.06
CA GLU A 100 -12.07 -8.50 -0.53
C GLU A 100 -12.92 -7.76 0.52
N GLN A 101 -13.05 -8.32 1.73
CA GLN A 101 -13.80 -7.66 2.80
C GLN A 101 -13.08 -6.40 3.28
N SER A 102 -11.75 -6.42 3.40
CA SER A 102 -10.97 -5.21 3.70
C SER A 102 -11.23 -4.10 2.69
N VAL A 103 -11.30 -4.43 1.40
CA VAL A 103 -11.63 -3.46 0.35
C VAL A 103 -13.05 -2.92 0.50
N LYS A 104 -14.03 -3.77 0.86
CA LYS A 104 -15.41 -3.33 1.14
C LYS A 104 -15.49 -2.40 2.36
N ASP A 105 -14.76 -2.73 3.41
CA ASP A 105 -14.71 -1.95 4.64
C ASP A 105 -14.08 -0.57 4.36
N ASP A 106 -12.97 -0.53 3.61
CA ASP A 106 -12.33 0.72 3.19
C ASP A 106 -13.24 1.58 2.30
N LEU A 107 -14.03 0.96 1.41
CA LEU A 107 -15.01 1.66 0.58
C LEU A 107 -16.21 2.20 1.36
N SER A 108 -16.50 1.65 2.54
CA SER A 108 -17.56 2.16 3.41
C SER A 108 -17.17 3.49 4.08
N ILE A 109 -15.88 3.75 4.28
CA ILE A 109 -15.34 4.95 4.91
C ILE A 109 -15.70 6.22 4.12
N PRO A 110 -15.35 6.38 2.82
CA PRO A 110 -15.68 7.59 2.08
C PRO A 110 -17.19 7.79 1.95
N LYS A 111 -17.98 6.70 1.98
CA LYS A 111 -19.45 6.76 1.94
C LYS A 111 -20.10 7.22 3.25
N SER A 112 -19.42 7.02 4.38
CA SER A 112 -19.94 7.36 5.72
C SER A 112 -19.40 8.70 6.25
N LEU A 113 -18.22 9.14 5.81
CA LEU A 113 -17.58 10.35 6.34
C LEU A 113 -18.19 11.65 5.76
N PRO A 114 -18.58 12.62 6.61
CA PRO A 114 -19.15 13.90 6.16
C PRO A 114 -18.11 14.82 5.49
N TYR A 115 -16.83 14.48 5.59
CA TYR A 115 -15.72 15.27 5.05
C TYR A 115 -15.39 14.91 3.59
N ILE A 116 -15.95 13.83 3.06
CA ILE A 116 -15.76 13.42 1.67
C ILE A 116 -16.95 13.93 0.84
N ARG A 117 -16.64 14.54 -0.31
CA ARG A 117 -17.68 14.99 -1.25
C ARG A 117 -18.53 13.80 -1.69
N LYS A 118 -19.86 13.96 -1.69
CA LYS A 118 -20.80 12.89 -2.04
C LYS A 118 -20.53 12.31 -3.44
N GLU A 119 -20.15 13.17 -4.38
CA GLU A 119 -19.77 12.75 -5.73
C GLU A 119 -18.55 11.84 -5.68
N LEU A 120 -17.51 12.18 -4.93
CA LEU A 120 -16.31 11.34 -4.79
C LEU A 120 -16.62 10.01 -4.11
N ALA A 121 -17.46 10.01 -3.08
CA ALA A 121 -17.90 8.78 -2.41
C ALA A 121 -18.72 7.87 -3.33
N ASN A 122 -19.54 8.46 -4.21
CA ASN A 122 -20.32 7.71 -5.19
C ASN A 122 -19.47 7.15 -6.33
N PHE A 123 -18.36 7.81 -6.66
CA PHE A 123 -17.41 7.38 -7.70
C PHE A 123 -16.23 6.55 -7.17
N SER A 124 -16.17 6.25 -5.85
CA SER A 124 -15.15 5.35 -5.31
C SER A 124 -15.41 3.90 -5.71
N ALA A 125 -14.39 3.22 -6.23
CA ALA A 125 -14.44 1.82 -6.64
C ALA A 125 -13.29 1.04 -5.99
N GLY A 126 -13.56 -0.23 -5.67
CA GLY A 126 -12.60 -1.13 -5.02
C GLY A 126 -12.12 -2.21 -5.96
N PHE A 127 -10.85 -2.59 -5.82
CA PHE A 127 -10.22 -3.62 -6.63
C PHE A 127 -9.28 -4.49 -5.80
N VAL A 128 -9.16 -5.76 -6.18
CA VAL A 128 -8.12 -6.68 -5.69
C VAL A 128 -7.11 -6.87 -6.81
N PHE A 129 -5.83 -6.63 -6.49
CA PHE A 129 -4.72 -6.85 -7.41
C PHE A 129 -4.05 -8.18 -7.11
N ASP A 130 -4.07 -9.11 -8.06
CA ASP A 130 -3.32 -10.36 -7.99
C ASP A 130 -1.89 -10.12 -8.45
N ILE A 131 -0.93 -10.16 -7.52
CA ILE A 131 0.48 -9.86 -7.83
C ILE A 131 1.17 -11.00 -8.62
N LYS A 132 0.58 -12.20 -8.76
CA LYS A 132 1.09 -13.28 -9.64
C LYS A 132 0.77 -13.00 -11.09
N THR A 133 -0.49 -12.67 -11.36
CA THR A 133 -1.00 -12.54 -12.72
C THR A 133 -0.95 -11.10 -13.22
N GLY A 134 -0.84 -10.13 -12.31
CA GLY A 134 -1.02 -8.70 -12.59
C GLY A 134 -2.47 -8.32 -12.88
N LEU A 135 -3.43 -9.22 -12.60
CA LEU A 135 -4.85 -8.96 -12.84
C LEU A 135 -5.42 -8.05 -11.75
N LEU A 136 -6.17 -7.03 -12.17
CA LEU A 136 -6.93 -6.16 -11.29
C LEU A 136 -8.41 -6.52 -11.40
N SER A 137 -8.98 -7.10 -10.34
CA SER A 137 -10.36 -7.58 -10.30
C SER A 137 -11.24 -6.62 -9.49
N PRO A 138 -12.40 -6.19 -10.01
CA PRO A 138 -13.30 -5.32 -9.26
C PRO A 138 -13.93 -6.05 -8.07
N VAL A 139 -14.21 -5.31 -6.99
CA VAL A 139 -14.96 -5.79 -5.83
C VAL A 139 -16.39 -5.27 -5.90
N GLU A 140 -17.36 -6.18 -5.87
CA GLU A 140 -18.79 -5.82 -5.84
C GLU A 140 -19.19 -5.31 -4.45
N ILE A 141 -19.91 -4.19 -4.39
CA ILE A 141 -20.32 -3.50 -3.15
C ILE A 141 -21.85 -3.51 -3.01
#